data_AF-A0A1V0UQS3-F1
#
_entry.id   AF-A0A1V0UQS3-F1
#
_cell.length_a   1.000
_cell.length_b   1.000
_cell.length_c   1.000
_cell.angle_alpha   90.00
_cell.angle_beta   90.00
_cell.angle_gamma   90.00
#
_symmetry.space_group_name_H-M   'P 1'
#
loop_
_entity.id
_entity.type
_entity.pdbx_description
1 polymer ?
#
loop_
_entity_poly.entity_id
_entity_poly.type
_entity_poly.pdbx_seq_one_letter_code
_entity_poly.pdbx_strand_id
1 'polypeptide(L)' 'MEIRVNDKVEIISTSYLYLYGEIATVLDIKEDLLEKALRIRTDSGVDVWIDAQDVVLWAKVSK' A
#
# COMPACT_ATOMS: atom_id res chain seq x y z
N MET A 1 -5.27 5.60 12.18
CA MET A 1 -5.23 4.15 11.93
C MET A 1 -3.82 3.84 11.42
N GLU A 2 -3.14 2.83 11.93
CA GLU A 2 -1.72 2.57 11.64
C GLU A 2 -1.58 1.38 10.69
N ILE A 3 -0.85 1.55 9.57
CA ILE A 3 -0.52 0.49 8.62
C ILE A 3 0.64 -0.36 9.15
N ARG A 4 0.50 -1.69 9.08
CA ARG A 4 1.44 -2.70 9.55
C ARG A 4 1.81 -3.70 8.46
N VAL A 5 2.93 -4.41 8.66
CA VAL A 5 3.32 -5.53 7.79
C VAL A 5 2.21 -6.59 7.79
N ASN A 6 1.93 -7.14 6.61
CA ASN A 6 0.83 -8.04 6.26
C ASN A 6 -0.57 -7.40 6.15
N ASP A 7 -0.72 -6.10 6.40
CA ASP A 7 -1.99 -5.43 6.10
C ASP A 7 -2.26 -5.45 4.59
N LYS A 8 -3.55 -5.50 4.25
CA LYS A 8 -4.01 -5.22 2.89
C LYS A 8 -4.31 -3.73 2.74
N VAL A 9 -3.83 -3.16 1.66
CA VAL A 9 -4.03 -1.74 1.31
C VAL A 9 -4.53 -1.63 -0.12
N GLU A 10 -5.32 -0.60 -0.39
CA GLU A 10 -5.68 -0.17 -1.74
C GLU A 10 -4.75 0.98 -2.15
N ILE A 11 -4.19 0.90 -3.34
CA ILE A 11 -3.29 1.93 -3.88
C ILE A 11 -4.13 3.08 -4.43
N ILE A 12 -3.91 4.30 -3.93
CA ILE A 12 -4.59 5.53 -4.37
C ILE A 12 -3.63 6.54 -5.01
N SER A 13 -2.37 6.15 -5.22
CA SER A 13 -1.36 7.00 -5.85
C SER A 13 -1.78 7.45 -7.24
N THR A 14 -1.69 8.76 -7.49
CA THR A 14 -1.90 9.34 -8.83
C THR A 14 -0.61 9.37 -9.66
N SER A 15 0.54 9.11 -9.04
CA SER A 15 1.85 9.00 -9.70
C SER A 15 2.01 7.67 -10.45
N TYR A 16 1.32 6.62 -10.00
CA TYR A 16 1.35 5.28 -10.58
C TYR A 16 -0.05 4.86 -11.05
N LEU A 17 -0.57 5.53 -12.09
CA LEU A 17 -1.93 5.30 -12.60
C LEU A 17 -2.24 3.82 -12.94
N TYR A 18 -1.23 3.04 -13.32
CA TYR A 18 -1.41 1.61 -13.63
C TYR A 18 -1.62 0.74 -12.39
N LEU A 19 -1.30 1.24 -11.19
CA LEU A 19 -1.52 0.57 -9.90
C LEU A 19 -2.75 1.11 -9.17
N TYR A 20 -3.35 2.21 -9.62
CA TYR A 20 -4.47 2.84 -8.95
C TYR A 20 -5.66 1.87 -8.80
N GLY A 21 -6.15 1.71 -7.57
CA GLY A 21 -7.23 0.79 -7.20
C GLY A 21 -6.80 -0.67 -7.03
N GLU A 22 -5.53 -1.02 -7.29
CA GLU A 22 -5.05 -2.37 -6.99
C GLU A 22 -4.96 -2.60 -5.48
N ILE A 23 -5.27 -3.83 -5.07
CA ILE A 23 -5.09 -4.28 -3.69
C ILE A 23 -3.71 -4.93 -3.58
N ALA A 24 -2.98 -4.54 -2.53
CA ALA A 24 -1.65 -5.04 -2.25
C ALA A 24 -1.49 -5.44 -0.79
N THR A 25 -0.55 -6.34 -0.55
CA THR A 25 -0.10 -6.73 0.80
C THR A 25 1.18 -5.98 1.15
N VAL A 26 1.22 -5.38 2.34
CA VAL A 26 2.42 -4.75 2.88
C VAL A 26 3.42 -5.82 3.30
N LEU A 27 4.62 -5.78 2.73
CA LEU A 27 5.70 -6.73 2.98
C LEU A 27 6.75 -6.18 3.95
N ASP A 28 7.00 -4.88 3.91
CA ASP A 28 8.01 -4.21 4.73
C ASP A 28 7.65 -2.73 4.92
N ILE A 29 8.19 -2.12 5.97
CA ILE A 29 7.98 -0.71 6.32
C ILE A 29 9.32 -0.07 6.61
N LYS A 30 9.60 1.04 5.92
CA LYS A 30 10.70 1.93 6.26
C LYS A 30 10.14 3.27 6.68
N GLU A 31 10.63 3.77 7.80
CA GLU A 31 10.23 5.05 8.36
C GLU A 31 11.50 5.83 8.70
N ASP A 32 11.59 7.05 8.19
CA ASP A 32 12.55 8.03 8.65
C ASP A 32 11.81 9.22 9.30
N LEU A 33 12.54 10.28 9.63
CA LEU A 33 11.97 11.43 10.33
C LEU A 33 10.96 12.24 9.50
N LEU A 34 10.92 12.04 8.19
CA LEU A 34 10.15 12.85 7.25
C LEU A 34 9.11 12.01 6.49
N GLU A 35 9.42 10.77 6.17
CA GLU A 35 8.62 9.94 5.28
C GLU A 35 8.50 8.49 5.77
N LYS A 36 7.34 7.90 5.45
CA LYS A 36 7.06 6.49 5.66
C LYS A 36 6.80 5.84 4.30
N ALA A 37 7.64 4.88 3.95
CA ALA A 37 7.53 4.09 2.74
C ALA A 37 7.16 2.64 3.05
N LEU A 38 6.35 2.06 2.19
CA LEU A 38 5.85 0.70 2.29
C LEU A 38 6.38 -0.11 1.12
N ARG A 39 6.95 -1.28 1.37
CA ARG A 39 7.12 -2.27 0.33
C ARG A 39 5.83 -3.04 0.22
N ILE A 40 5.23 -3.04 -0.96
CA ILE A 40 3.96 -3.72 -1.21
C ILE A 40 4.09 -4.75 -2.32
N ARG A 41 3.23 -5.77 -2.29
CA ARG A 41 3.02 -6.68 -3.41
C ARG A 41 1.56 -6.73 -3.81
N THR A 42 1.26 -6.39 -5.05
CA THR A 42 -0.10 -6.44 -5.59
C THR A 42 -0.53 -7.88 -5.85
N ASP A 43 -1.84 -8.12 -5.90
CA ASP A 43 -2.39 -9.44 -6.26
C ASP A 43 -1.98 -9.88 -7.70
N SER A 44 -1.64 -8.92 -8.58
CA SER A 44 -1.10 -9.16 -9.92
C SER A 44 0.40 -9.53 -9.94
N GLY A 45 1.09 -9.44 -8.79
CA GLY A 45 2.47 -9.85 -8.60
C GLY A 45 3.52 -8.73 -8.68
N VAL A 46 3.10 -7.46 -8.80
CA VAL A 46 4.02 -6.32 -8.79
C VAL A 46 4.56 -6.10 -7.38
N ASP A 47 5.89 -5.98 -7.23
CA ASP A 47 6.58 -5.75 -5.95
C ASP A 47 7.33 -4.41 -6.02
N VAL A 48 6.88 -3.43 -5.22
CA VAL A 48 7.33 -2.03 -5.34
C VAL A 48 7.35 -1.33 -3.98
N TRP A 49 8.16 -0.28 -3.87
CA TRP A 49 8.11 0.66 -2.76
C TRP A 49 7.19 1.84 -3.11
N ILE A 50 6.29 2.19 -2.19
CA ILE A 50 5.32 3.28 -2.34
C ILE A 50 5.24 4.08 -1.05
N ASP A 51 4.91 5.36 -1.15
CA ASP A 51 4.71 6.18 0.04
C ASP A 51 3.45 5.73 0.80
N ALA A 52 3.48 5.80 2.13
CA ALA A 52 2.34 5.41 2.95
C ALA A 52 1.12 6.33 2.74
N GLN A 53 1.33 7.56 2.24
CA GLN A 53 0.26 8.50 1.88
C GLN A 53 -0.50 8.10 0.60
N ASP A 54 0.12 7.25 -0.21
CA ASP A 54 -0.36 6.83 -1.52
C ASP A 54 -1.20 5.53 -1.46
N VAL A 55 -1.55 5.10 -0.25
CA VAL A 55 -2.37 3.93 0.00
C VAL A 55 -3.39 4.18 1.12
N VAL A 56 -4.45 3.38 1.15
CA VAL A 56 -5.42 3.34 2.25
C VAL A 56 -5.63 1.92 2.74
N LEU A 57 -5.93 1.76 4.04
CA LEU A 57 -6.22 0.43 4.59
C LEU A 57 -7.46 -0.16 3.93
N TRP A 58 -7.30 -1.36 3.36
CA TRP A 58 -8.38 -2.03 2.67
C TRP A 58 -9.27 -2.75 3.66
N ALA A 59 -10.51 -2.28 3.80
CA ALA A 59 -11.55 -2.99 4.52
C ALA A 59 -12.47 -3.69 3.52
N LYS A 60 -12.55 -5.02 3.60
CA LYS A 60 -13.55 -5.77 2.85
C LYS A 60 -14.93 -5.38 3.40
N VAL A 61 -15.70 -4.63 2.64
CA VAL A 61 -17.10 -4.37 2.99
C VAL A 61 -17.85 -5.70 2.82
N SER A 62 -18.13 -6.37 3.94
CA SER A 62 -19.04 -7.52 3.94
C SER A 62 -20.44 -7.02 3.57
N LYS A 63 -21.02 -7.59 2.51
CA LYS A 63 -22.46 -7.50 2.22
C LYS A 63 -23.23 -8.44 3.14
#